data_AF-A0A952ZDA7-F1
#
_entry.id   AF-A0A952ZDA7-F1
#
_cell.length_a   1.000
_cell.length_b   1.000
_cell.length_c   1.000
_cell.angle_alpha   90.00
_cell.angle_beta   90.00
_cell.angle_gamma   90.00
#
_symmetry.space_group_name_H-M   'P 1'
#
loop_
_entity.id
_entity.type
_entity.pdbx_description
1 polymer ?
#
loop_
_entity_poly.entity_id
_entity_poly.type
_entity_poly.pdbx_seq_one_letter_code
_entity_poly.pdbx_strand_id
1 'polypeptide(L)'
;MSLHTADAKLLALDPLKLPQGVRELLLEQPLLSPRVVPDGRAFAVDPAEALPAQAPQYLFCKLGIKSWRDSGSLCLIPAGMPLRAALQGLLAQPTAAQLTVAGAWRRAGVPLALHVFAYRSFADISEARWLLASHEVRFISACLRGASANVALRALPAMRAIAWQLAAALPGRAHIAELACLPDGTIKLVEINPGLCPNELSALRAA
;
A
#
# COMPACT_ATOMS: atom_id res chain seq x y z
N MET A 1 7.76 -22.39 -5.45
CA MET A 1 8.09 -20.98 -5.20
C MET A 1 8.42 -20.82 -3.72
N SER A 2 9.50 -20.12 -3.37
CA SER A 2 10.08 -20.12 -2.03
C SER A 2 9.67 -18.90 -1.20
N LEU A 3 9.83 -18.98 0.12
CA LEU A 3 9.69 -17.85 1.06
C LEU A 3 10.50 -16.63 0.59
N HIS A 4 11.69 -16.86 0.02
CA HIS A 4 12.52 -15.80 -0.54
C HIS A 4 11.84 -15.05 -1.69
N THR A 5 11.09 -15.74 -2.56
CA THR A 5 10.30 -15.07 -3.61
C THR A 5 9.22 -14.19 -3.00
N ALA A 6 8.51 -14.69 -1.98
CA ALA A 6 7.44 -13.96 -1.32
C ALA A 6 7.96 -12.69 -0.62
N ASP A 7 9.05 -12.82 0.17
CA ASP A 7 9.69 -11.69 0.85
C ASP A 7 10.16 -10.64 -0.17
N ALA A 8 10.82 -11.07 -1.24
CA ALA A 8 11.30 -10.15 -2.24
C ALA A 8 10.16 -9.46 -3.03
N LYS A 9 8.95 -10.06 -3.13
CA LYS A 9 7.77 -9.36 -3.67
C LYS A 9 7.27 -8.29 -2.70
N LEU A 10 7.19 -8.61 -1.41
CA LEU A 10 6.74 -7.66 -0.38
C LEU A 10 7.66 -6.44 -0.30
N LEU A 11 8.97 -6.67 -0.27
CA LEU A 11 9.97 -5.60 -0.14
C LEU A 11 10.06 -4.69 -1.36
N ALA A 12 9.76 -5.20 -2.56
CA ALA A 12 9.77 -4.43 -3.80
C ALA A 12 8.61 -3.42 -3.90
N LEU A 13 7.59 -3.58 -3.07
CA LEU A 13 6.39 -2.73 -3.08
C LEU A 13 6.37 -1.70 -1.95
N ASP A 14 7.44 -1.63 -1.17
CA ASP A 14 7.64 -0.55 -0.20
C ASP A 14 7.58 0.80 -0.94
N PRO A 15 6.66 1.72 -0.56
CA PRO A 15 6.48 3.01 -1.23
C PRO A 15 7.79 3.81 -1.40
N LEU A 16 8.73 3.69 -0.46
CA LEU A 16 10.01 4.40 -0.52
C LEU A 16 11.00 3.77 -1.52
N LYS A 17 10.78 2.52 -1.92
CA LYS A 17 11.65 1.75 -2.83
C LYS A 17 11.10 1.65 -4.25
N LEU A 18 9.87 2.09 -4.48
CA LEU A 18 9.27 2.10 -5.81
C LEU A 18 10.10 2.96 -6.78
N PRO A 19 10.25 2.56 -8.06
CA PRO A 19 10.88 3.39 -9.07
C PRO A 19 10.23 4.77 -9.15
N GLN A 20 11.00 5.82 -9.45
CA GLN A 20 10.49 7.20 -9.44
C GLN A 20 9.23 7.39 -10.30
N GLY A 21 9.23 6.89 -11.54
CA GLY A 21 8.05 6.98 -12.42
C GLY A 21 6.82 6.23 -11.89
N VAL A 22 7.01 5.18 -11.08
CA VAL A 22 5.90 4.50 -10.38
C VAL A 22 5.43 5.33 -9.19
N ARG A 23 6.36 5.92 -8.43
CA ARG A 23 6.03 6.79 -7.30
C ARG A 23 5.20 7.98 -7.76
N GLU A 24 5.57 8.66 -8.83
CA GLU A 24 4.84 9.84 -9.36
C GLU A 24 3.38 9.54 -9.76
N LEU A 25 3.07 8.27 -10.05
CA LEU A 25 1.71 7.81 -10.33
C LEU A 25 0.86 7.61 -9.08
N LEU A 26 1.46 7.46 -7.88
CA LEU A 26 0.68 7.21 -6.67
C LEU A 26 -0.36 8.32 -6.44
N LEU A 27 -1.56 7.90 -6.07
CA LEU A 27 -2.67 8.77 -5.71
C LEU A 27 -2.31 9.60 -4.48
N GLU A 28 -1.70 8.96 -3.48
CA GLU A 28 -1.21 9.61 -2.27
C GLU A 28 0.25 9.20 -2.04
N GLN A 29 1.12 10.20 -1.84
CA GLN A 29 2.48 9.96 -1.36
C GLN A 29 2.45 9.82 0.16
N PRO A 30 3.36 9.02 0.75
CA PRO A 30 3.60 9.09 2.18
C PRO A 30 4.03 10.52 2.55
N LEU A 31 3.34 11.13 3.52
CA LEU A 31 3.75 12.38 4.15
C LEU A 31 4.92 12.15 5.09
N LEU A 32 4.89 11.02 5.80
CA LEU A 32 5.91 10.58 6.73
C LEU A 32 6.11 9.07 6.55
N SER A 33 7.30 8.58 6.89
CA SER A 33 7.59 7.15 6.91
C SER A 33 8.53 6.80 8.07
N PRO A 34 8.14 7.08 9.33
CA PRO A 34 8.96 6.77 10.47
C PRO A 34 9.31 5.29 10.53
N ARG A 35 10.55 5.00 10.92
CA ARG A 35 10.97 3.63 11.23
C ARG A 35 10.22 3.14 12.45
N VAL A 36 9.94 1.84 12.45
CA VAL A 36 9.35 1.15 13.60
C VAL A 36 10.28 0.09 14.13
N VAL A 37 10.23 -0.14 15.43
CA VAL A 37 10.98 -1.16 16.13
C VAL A 37 10.03 -2.22 16.70
N PRO A 38 10.47 -3.49 16.83
CA PRO A 38 9.68 -4.50 17.52
C PRO A 38 9.39 -4.09 18.97
N ASP A 39 8.16 -4.34 19.42
CA ASP A 39 7.74 -4.17 20.83
C ASP A 39 6.90 -5.39 21.26
N GLY A 40 7.57 -6.39 21.83
CA GLY A 40 6.94 -7.68 22.13
C GLY A 40 6.39 -8.37 20.87
N ARG A 41 5.07 -8.54 20.81
CA ARG A 41 4.35 -9.09 19.62
C ARG A 41 3.84 -7.99 18.66
N ALA A 42 4.11 -6.73 18.98
CA ALA A 42 3.63 -5.56 18.28
C ALA A 42 4.82 -4.74 17.78
N PHE A 43 4.58 -3.45 17.51
CA PHE A 43 5.60 -2.52 17.05
C PHE A 43 5.48 -1.20 17.83
N ALA A 44 6.54 -0.40 17.80
CA ALA A 44 6.54 0.97 18.27
C ALA A 44 7.25 1.87 17.25
N VAL A 45 6.88 3.15 17.20
CA VAL A 45 7.68 4.14 16.46
C VAL A 45 9.06 4.23 17.12
N ASP A 46 10.12 4.21 16.32
CA ASP A 46 11.48 4.43 16.81
C ASP A 46 11.56 5.78 17.57
N PRO A 47 12.03 5.81 18.83
CA PRO A 47 12.13 7.03 19.62
C PRO A 47 12.95 8.14 18.94
N ALA A 48 13.89 7.79 18.07
CA ALA A 48 14.72 8.76 17.34
C ALA A 48 13.97 9.48 16.20
N GLU A 49 12.79 9.00 15.80
CA GLU A 49 12.02 9.61 14.71
C GLU A 49 11.42 10.94 15.15
N ALA A 50 11.74 12.01 14.43
CA ALA A 50 11.11 13.31 14.62
C ALA A 50 9.72 13.30 13.98
N LEU A 51 8.69 13.53 14.79
CA LEU A 51 7.30 13.60 14.34
C LEU A 51 6.71 14.98 14.65
N PRO A 52 5.82 15.51 13.80
CA PRO A 52 4.95 16.62 14.18
C PRO A 52 4.22 16.31 15.49
N ALA A 53 4.02 17.32 16.33
CA ALA A 53 3.32 17.15 17.60
C ALA A 53 1.88 16.63 17.41
N GLN A 54 1.22 17.11 16.36
CA GLN A 54 -0.16 16.77 16.03
C GLN A 54 -0.32 16.38 14.56
N ALA A 55 -1.36 15.60 14.25
CA ALA A 55 -1.73 15.27 12.89
C ALA A 55 -2.20 16.54 12.13
N PRO A 56 -1.56 16.91 11.01
CA PRO A 56 -1.91 18.15 10.29
C PRO A 56 -3.27 18.08 9.57
N GLN A 57 -3.78 16.87 9.33
CA GLN A 57 -5.05 16.60 8.65
C GLN A 57 -5.52 15.19 9.02
N TYR A 58 -6.61 14.71 8.41
CA TYR A 58 -6.98 13.30 8.52
C TYR A 58 -5.91 12.43 7.84
N LEU A 59 -5.43 11.42 8.56
CA LEU A 59 -4.39 10.51 8.08
C LEU A 59 -4.86 9.07 8.10
N PHE A 60 -4.27 8.27 7.23
CA PHE A 60 -4.31 6.81 7.34
C PHE A 60 -2.89 6.24 7.26
N CYS A 61 -2.70 5.00 7.71
CA CYS A 61 -1.38 4.40 7.81
C CYS A 61 -1.29 3.02 7.16
N LYS A 62 -0.10 2.69 6.66
CA LYS A 62 0.30 1.34 6.22
C LYS A 62 1.56 0.90 6.96
N LEU A 63 1.55 -0.31 7.53
CA LEU A 63 2.76 -0.94 8.06
C LEU A 63 3.42 -1.73 6.93
N GLY A 64 4.58 -1.26 6.48
CA GLY A 64 5.12 -1.65 5.18
C GLY A 64 4.06 -1.46 4.10
N ILE A 65 3.64 -2.55 3.45
CA ILE A 65 2.66 -2.47 2.36
C ILE A 65 1.20 -2.64 2.79
N LYS A 66 0.92 -2.92 4.08
CA LYS A 66 -0.45 -3.27 4.53
C LYS A 66 -1.12 -2.19 5.37
N SER A 67 -2.28 -1.76 4.90
CA SER A 67 -3.11 -0.74 5.55
C SER A 67 -3.93 -1.29 6.72
N TRP A 68 -4.32 -0.42 7.65
CA TRP A 68 -5.34 -0.78 8.65
C TRP A 68 -6.77 -0.81 8.06
N ARG A 69 -7.00 -0.23 6.87
CA ARG A 69 -8.31 -0.29 6.18
C ARG A 69 -8.77 -1.74 5.95
N ASP A 70 -7.82 -2.65 5.75
CA ASP A 70 -8.08 -4.07 5.52
C ASP A 70 -8.68 -4.80 6.74
N SER A 71 -8.71 -4.15 7.92
CA SER A 71 -9.27 -4.71 9.17
C SER A 71 -10.79 -4.57 9.31
N GLY A 72 -11.46 -3.92 8.35
CA GLY A 72 -12.90 -3.60 8.43
C GLY A 72 -13.21 -2.28 9.14
N SER A 73 -12.20 -1.63 9.74
CA SER A 73 -12.24 -0.23 10.16
C SER A 73 -11.21 0.57 9.38
N LEU A 74 -11.57 1.78 8.97
CA LEU A 74 -10.68 2.67 8.23
C LEU A 74 -9.52 3.19 9.11
N CYS A 75 -9.65 3.11 10.44
CA CYS A 75 -8.65 3.48 11.44
C CYS A 75 -7.93 4.81 11.14
N LEU A 76 -8.72 5.85 10.84
CA LEU A 76 -8.17 7.17 10.55
C LEU A 76 -7.65 7.84 11.82
N ILE A 77 -6.61 8.65 11.66
CA ILE A 77 -6.14 9.59 12.68
C ILE A 77 -6.72 10.97 12.34
N PRO A 78 -7.65 11.51 13.15
CA PRO A 78 -8.20 12.85 12.94
C PRO A 78 -7.14 13.95 13.01
N ALA A 79 -7.41 15.07 12.33
CA ALA A 79 -6.60 16.28 12.43
C ALA A 79 -6.54 16.78 13.89
N GLY A 80 -5.39 17.31 14.31
CA GLY A 80 -5.16 17.83 15.67
C GLY A 80 -4.84 16.78 16.74
N MET A 81 -5.01 15.47 16.45
CA MET A 81 -4.64 14.41 17.40
C MET A 81 -3.13 14.38 17.66
N PRO A 82 -2.67 14.09 18.90
CA PRO A 82 -1.25 13.86 19.18
C PRO A 82 -0.71 12.71 18.34
N LEU A 83 0.15 13.04 17.36
CA LEU A 83 0.47 12.11 16.28
C LEU A 83 1.19 10.86 16.80
N ARG A 84 2.23 11.03 17.63
CA ARG A 84 2.98 9.90 18.19
C ARG A 84 2.09 8.93 18.96
N ALA A 85 1.21 9.45 19.81
CA ALA A 85 0.30 8.61 20.61
C ALA A 85 -0.68 7.85 19.72
N ALA A 86 -1.24 8.50 18.69
CA ALA A 86 -2.13 7.84 17.73
C ALA A 86 -1.41 6.72 16.95
N LEU A 87 -0.19 6.98 16.46
CA LEU A 87 0.62 5.97 15.77
C LEU A 87 0.98 4.79 16.70
N GLN A 88 1.36 5.07 17.95
CA GLN A 88 1.60 4.03 18.96
C GLN A 88 0.36 3.17 19.21
N GLY A 89 -0.83 3.79 19.31
CA GLY A 89 -2.09 3.07 19.47
C GLY A 89 -2.37 2.08 18.32
N LEU A 90 -2.11 2.48 17.08
CA LEU A 90 -2.23 1.58 15.92
C LEU A 90 -1.19 0.45 15.95
N LEU A 91 0.08 0.79 16.20
CA LEU A 91 1.17 -0.16 16.19
C LEU A 91 1.14 -1.18 17.34
N ALA A 92 0.48 -0.84 18.45
CA ALA A 92 0.23 -1.76 19.57
C ALA A 92 -0.75 -2.89 19.20
N GLN A 93 -1.54 -2.73 18.14
CA GLN A 93 -2.56 -3.69 17.70
C GLN A 93 -2.48 -3.95 16.19
N PRO A 94 -1.37 -4.53 15.69
CA PRO A 94 -1.25 -4.89 14.29
C PRO A 94 -2.18 -6.05 13.95
N THR A 95 -2.75 -6.00 12.75
CA THR A 95 -3.55 -7.11 12.22
C THR A 95 -2.67 -8.34 11.91
N ALA A 96 -3.29 -9.53 11.83
CA ALA A 96 -2.58 -10.75 11.43
C ALA A 96 -1.91 -10.63 10.04
N ALA A 97 -2.55 -9.91 9.11
CA ALA A 97 -1.99 -9.65 7.78
C ALA A 97 -0.73 -8.77 7.87
N GLN A 98 -0.76 -7.74 8.72
CA GLN A 98 0.39 -6.85 8.95
C GLN A 98 1.55 -7.59 9.61
N LEU A 99 1.27 -8.41 10.62
CA LEU A 99 2.29 -9.27 11.25
C LEU A 99 2.94 -10.20 10.22
N THR A 100 2.14 -10.84 9.37
CA THR A 100 2.62 -11.75 8.32
C THR A 100 3.56 -11.03 7.35
N VAL A 101 3.18 -9.85 6.85
CA VAL A 101 4.03 -9.14 5.88
C VAL A 101 5.25 -8.50 6.53
N ALA A 102 5.14 -7.99 7.77
CA ALA A 102 6.25 -7.36 8.49
C ALA A 102 7.42 -8.34 8.73
N GLY A 103 7.15 -9.65 8.80
CA GLY A 103 8.18 -10.69 8.88
C GLY A 103 9.21 -10.63 7.75
N ALA A 104 8.82 -10.17 6.55
CA ALA A 104 9.73 -10.05 5.41
C ALA A 104 10.85 -9.03 5.65
N TRP A 105 10.55 -7.89 6.27
CA TRP A 105 11.53 -6.86 6.60
C TRP A 105 12.53 -7.38 7.64
N ARG A 106 12.03 -8.06 8.67
CA ARG A 106 12.86 -8.69 9.70
C ARG A 106 13.82 -9.73 9.10
N ARG A 107 13.32 -10.64 8.26
CA ARG A 107 14.14 -11.68 7.62
C ARG A 107 15.17 -11.12 6.66
N ALA A 108 14.86 -10.04 5.97
CA ALA A 108 15.79 -9.37 5.06
C ALA A 108 16.75 -8.38 5.74
N GLY A 109 16.63 -8.17 7.06
CA GLY A 109 17.47 -7.22 7.80
C GLY A 109 17.29 -5.77 7.37
N VAL A 110 16.13 -5.42 6.80
CA VAL A 110 15.83 -4.04 6.36
C VAL A 110 14.89 -3.37 7.36
N PRO A 111 15.06 -2.06 7.64
CA PRO A 111 14.16 -1.34 8.53
C PRO A 111 12.72 -1.35 8.02
N LEU A 112 11.78 -1.76 8.87
CA LEU A 112 10.35 -1.63 8.61
C LEU A 112 9.91 -0.18 8.87
N ALA A 113 9.06 0.34 8.01
CA ALA A 113 8.50 1.69 8.15
C ALA A 113 6.97 1.64 8.32
N LEU A 114 6.45 2.61 9.06
CA LEU A 114 5.03 2.96 9.06
C LEU A 114 4.84 4.14 8.12
N HIS A 115 4.21 3.91 6.97
CA HIS A 115 3.93 4.97 6.01
C HIS A 115 2.62 5.67 6.39
N VAL A 116 2.70 6.99 6.56
CA VAL A 116 1.58 7.85 6.96
C VAL A 116 1.18 8.69 5.76
N PHE A 117 -0.10 8.61 5.37
CA PHE A 117 -0.63 9.25 4.17
C PHE A 117 -1.73 10.23 4.52
N ALA A 118 -1.93 11.23 3.66
CA ALA A 118 -3.14 12.02 3.66
C ALA A 118 -4.36 11.12 3.40
N TYR A 119 -5.41 11.26 4.20
CA TYR A 119 -6.67 10.59 3.90
C TYR A 119 -7.41 11.30 2.77
N ARG A 120 -7.85 10.51 1.80
CA ARG A 120 -8.78 10.94 0.74
C ARG A 120 -10.01 10.05 0.77
N SER A 121 -11.18 10.66 0.62
CA SER A 121 -12.43 9.93 0.41
C SER A 121 -12.49 9.33 -1.00
N PHE A 122 -12.92 8.09 -1.09
CA PHE A 122 -13.10 7.37 -2.35
C PHE A 122 -14.56 7.40 -2.84
N ALA A 123 -15.41 8.25 -2.25
CA ALA A 123 -16.83 8.35 -2.60
C ALA A 123 -17.06 8.63 -4.09
N ASP A 124 -16.20 9.44 -4.70
CA ASP A 124 -16.25 9.82 -6.11
C ASP A 124 -15.13 9.23 -6.96
N ILE A 125 -14.36 8.28 -6.43
CA ILE A 125 -13.21 7.67 -7.11
C ILE A 125 -13.55 6.24 -7.52
N SER A 126 -13.42 5.98 -8.81
CA SER A 126 -13.62 4.65 -9.39
C SER A 126 -12.28 3.94 -9.48
N GLU A 127 -12.25 2.68 -9.09
CA GLU A 127 -11.03 1.88 -8.99
C GLU A 127 -11.12 0.70 -9.98
N ALA A 128 -10.03 0.38 -10.65
CA ALA A 128 -9.89 -0.80 -11.49
C ALA A 128 -8.66 -1.61 -11.07
N ARG A 129 -8.86 -2.92 -10.90
CA ARG A 129 -7.83 -3.86 -10.48
C ARG A 129 -7.27 -4.60 -11.69
N TRP A 130 -5.94 -4.65 -11.78
CA TRP A 130 -5.21 -5.22 -12.89
C TRP A 130 -4.18 -6.23 -12.40
N LEU A 131 -4.13 -7.40 -13.02
CA LEU A 131 -3.01 -8.33 -12.92
C LEU A 131 -1.87 -7.78 -13.77
N LEU A 132 -0.69 -7.66 -13.18
CA LEU A 132 0.55 -7.29 -13.85
C LEU A 132 1.47 -8.50 -13.88
N ALA A 133 1.79 -9.03 -15.06
CA ALA A 133 2.74 -10.11 -15.26
C ALA A 133 3.69 -9.77 -16.42
N SER A 134 4.85 -10.44 -16.48
CA SER A 134 5.92 -10.11 -17.44
C SER A 134 5.50 -10.08 -18.91
N HIS A 135 4.47 -10.85 -19.27
CA HIS A 135 3.97 -10.96 -20.64
C HIS A 135 2.46 -10.71 -20.76
N GLU A 136 1.81 -10.33 -19.67
CA GLU A 136 0.36 -10.17 -19.64
C GLU A 136 -0.05 -9.07 -18.67
N VAL A 137 -0.94 -8.19 -19.14
CA VAL A 137 -1.74 -7.31 -18.29
C VAL A 137 -3.20 -7.66 -18.49
N ARG A 138 -3.87 -8.02 -17.40
CA ARG A 138 -5.26 -8.48 -17.42
C ARG A 138 -6.12 -7.69 -16.45
N PHE A 139 -7.27 -7.23 -16.92
CA PHE A 139 -8.30 -6.64 -16.07
C PHE A 139 -8.91 -7.71 -15.15
N ILE A 140 -9.01 -7.43 -13.86
CA ILE A 140 -9.60 -8.35 -12.86
C ILE A 140 -11.01 -7.90 -12.52
N SER A 141 -11.16 -6.65 -12.08
CA SER A 141 -12.43 -6.10 -11.61
C SER A 141 -12.39 -4.58 -11.59
N ALA A 142 -13.55 -3.95 -11.48
CA ALA A 142 -13.67 -2.53 -11.20
C ALA A 142 -14.73 -2.26 -10.15
N CYS A 143 -14.52 -1.22 -9.35
CA CYS A 143 -15.50 -0.62 -8.47
C CYS A 143 -15.75 0.80 -8.96
N LEU A 144 -16.87 1.00 -9.66
CA LEU A 144 -17.24 2.29 -10.23
C LEU A 144 -18.07 3.07 -9.21
N ARG A 145 -17.70 4.32 -8.93
CA ARG A 145 -18.32 5.13 -7.87
C ARG A 145 -18.49 6.59 -8.29
N GLY A 146 -19.57 7.19 -7.79
CA GLY A 146 -19.83 8.63 -7.80
C GLY A 146 -19.57 9.32 -9.14
N ALA A 147 -19.00 10.53 -9.08
CA ALA A 147 -18.79 11.38 -10.24
C ALA A 147 -17.82 10.79 -11.30
N SER A 148 -16.88 9.92 -10.91
CA SER A 148 -15.90 9.35 -11.84
C SER A 148 -16.42 8.13 -12.62
N ALA A 149 -17.55 7.52 -12.24
CA ALA A 149 -18.02 6.26 -12.82
C ALA A 149 -18.13 6.30 -14.37
N ASN A 150 -18.70 7.38 -14.90
CA ASN A 150 -18.88 7.57 -16.35
C ASN A 150 -17.54 7.78 -17.09
N VAL A 151 -16.56 8.38 -16.43
CA VAL A 151 -15.24 8.66 -17.02
C VAL A 151 -14.34 7.43 -16.92
N ALA A 152 -14.45 6.67 -15.83
CA ALA A 152 -13.64 5.48 -15.56
C ALA A 152 -13.77 4.39 -16.63
N LEU A 153 -14.98 4.14 -17.12
CA LEU A 153 -15.19 3.18 -18.22
C LEU A 153 -14.45 3.59 -19.50
N ARG A 154 -14.47 4.90 -19.82
CA ARG A 154 -13.74 5.45 -20.98
C ARG A 154 -12.23 5.46 -20.76
N ALA A 155 -11.79 5.51 -19.50
CA ALA A 155 -10.38 5.53 -19.11
C ALA A 155 -9.73 4.13 -19.11
N LEU A 156 -10.48 3.03 -19.23
CA LEU A 156 -9.94 1.66 -19.18
C LEU A 156 -8.78 1.40 -20.15
N PRO A 157 -8.79 1.86 -21.42
CA PRO A 157 -7.64 1.70 -22.32
C PRO A 157 -6.39 2.41 -21.82
N ALA A 158 -6.53 3.63 -21.29
CA ALA A 158 -5.42 4.40 -20.71
C ALA A 158 -4.91 3.77 -19.41
N MET A 159 -5.81 3.25 -18.55
CA MET A 159 -5.44 2.47 -17.38
C MET A 159 -4.66 1.22 -17.76
N ARG A 160 -5.05 0.51 -18.83
CA ARG A 160 -4.32 -0.66 -19.33
C ARG A 160 -2.92 -0.29 -19.81
N ALA A 161 -2.75 0.86 -20.47
CA ALA A 161 -1.43 1.35 -20.89
C ALA A 161 -0.53 1.64 -19.68
N ILE A 162 -1.07 2.29 -18.65
CA ILE A 162 -0.36 2.52 -17.37
C ILE A 162 -0.02 1.19 -16.70
N ALA A 163 -0.94 0.22 -16.66
CA ALA A 163 -0.69 -1.10 -16.11
C ALA A 163 0.47 -1.83 -16.84
N TRP A 164 0.61 -1.68 -18.15
CA TRP A 164 1.78 -2.17 -18.89
C TRP A 164 3.08 -1.48 -18.48
N GLN A 165 3.07 -0.15 -18.31
CA GLN A 165 4.22 0.59 -17.82
C GLN A 165 4.63 0.12 -16.41
N LEU A 166 3.65 -0.10 -15.53
CA LEU A 166 3.87 -0.65 -14.20
C LEU A 166 4.46 -2.07 -14.25
N ALA A 167 3.93 -2.93 -15.12
CA ALA A 167 4.44 -4.31 -15.28
C ALA A 167 5.91 -4.33 -15.74
N ALA A 168 6.32 -3.38 -16.58
CA ALA A 168 7.71 -3.24 -17.02
C ALA A 168 8.63 -2.64 -15.95
N ALA A 169 8.11 -1.77 -15.08
CA ALA A 169 8.89 -1.09 -14.05
C ALA A 169 9.08 -1.93 -12.77
N LEU A 170 8.16 -2.85 -12.50
CA LEU A 170 8.22 -3.73 -11.34
C LEU A 170 9.06 -4.98 -11.64
N PRO A 171 9.74 -5.56 -10.65
CA PRO A 171 10.49 -6.80 -10.86
C PRO A 171 9.57 -7.90 -11.38
N GLY A 172 10.06 -8.67 -12.37
CA GLY A 172 9.34 -9.63 -13.23
C GLY A 172 8.60 -10.77 -12.53
N ARG A 173 7.64 -10.40 -11.70
CA ARG A 173 6.81 -11.24 -10.84
C ARG A 173 5.37 -10.75 -10.99
N ALA A 174 4.41 -11.65 -10.72
CA ALA A 174 3.01 -11.27 -10.76
C ALA A 174 2.67 -10.30 -9.61
N HIS A 175 2.06 -9.17 -9.94
CA HIS A 175 1.54 -8.17 -9.01
C HIS A 175 0.08 -7.85 -9.33
N ILE A 176 -0.61 -7.21 -8.41
CA ILE A 176 -1.96 -6.70 -8.62
C ILE A 176 -1.92 -5.19 -8.38
N ALA A 177 -2.16 -4.39 -9.42
CA ALA A 177 -2.25 -2.93 -9.28
C ALA A 177 -3.71 -2.48 -9.24
N GLU A 178 -3.98 -1.48 -8.39
CA GLU A 178 -5.25 -0.78 -8.31
C GLU A 178 -5.07 0.62 -8.88
N LEU A 179 -5.71 0.91 -10.01
CA LEU A 179 -5.69 2.20 -10.67
C LEU A 179 -7.02 2.92 -10.43
N ALA A 180 -6.94 4.16 -9.97
CA ALA A 180 -8.08 5.04 -9.77
C ALA A 180 -8.28 5.98 -10.97
N CYS A 181 -9.54 6.19 -11.35
CA CYS A 181 -9.96 7.33 -12.15
C CYS A 181 -10.52 8.40 -11.21
N LEU A 182 -9.96 9.60 -11.27
CA LEU A 182 -10.48 10.78 -10.57
C LEU A 182 -11.61 11.43 -11.38
N PRO A 183 -12.46 12.29 -10.77
CA PRO A 183 -13.57 12.94 -11.46
C PRO A 183 -13.17 13.78 -12.68
N ASP A 184 -11.95 14.32 -12.68
CA ASP A 184 -11.35 15.07 -13.79
C ASP A 184 -10.80 14.18 -14.92
N GLY A 185 -10.89 12.85 -14.77
CA GLY A 185 -10.34 11.87 -15.70
C GLY A 185 -8.87 11.53 -15.48
N THR A 186 -8.21 12.12 -14.49
CA THR A 186 -6.83 11.79 -14.15
C THR A 186 -6.75 10.36 -13.62
N ILE A 187 -5.76 9.59 -14.08
CA ILE A 187 -5.50 8.23 -13.62
C ILE A 187 -4.36 8.23 -12.62
N LYS A 188 -4.56 7.59 -11.46
CA LYS A 188 -3.57 7.45 -10.40
C LYS A 188 -3.47 6.01 -9.91
N LEU A 189 -2.33 5.65 -9.33
CA LEU A 189 -2.08 4.37 -8.70
C LEU A 189 -2.48 4.42 -7.21
N VAL A 190 -3.49 3.64 -6.82
CA VAL A 190 -3.94 3.54 -5.42
C VAL A 190 -3.00 2.65 -4.62
N GLU A 191 -2.72 1.47 -5.15
CA GLU A 191 -1.94 0.44 -4.46
C GLU A 191 -1.36 -0.56 -5.46
N ILE A 192 -0.22 -1.15 -5.10
CA ILE A 192 0.29 -2.38 -5.70
C ILE A 192 0.32 -3.45 -4.62
N ASN A 193 -0.35 -4.56 -4.89
CA ASN A 193 -0.34 -5.77 -4.07
C ASN A 193 0.62 -6.81 -4.68
N PRO A 194 1.30 -7.61 -3.84
CA PRO A 194 2.36 -8.54 -4.26
C PRO A 194 1.90 -9.76 -5.06
N GLY A 195 0.60 -9.91 -5.38
CA GLY A 195 0.11 -11.04 -6.17
C GLY A 195 0.59 -12.41 -5.66
N LEU A 196 0.52 -12.63 -4.34
CA LEU A 196 1.01 -13.85 -3.69
C LEU A 196 0.14 -15.05 -4.09
N CYS A 197 0.76 -16.12 -4.56
CA CYS A 197 0.08 -17.39 -4.79
C CYS A 197 -0.15 -18.15 -3.46
N PRO A 198 -1.05 -19.15 -3.43
CA PRO A 198 -1.34 -19.90 -2.20
C PRO A 198 -0.11 -20.48 -1.50
N ASN A 199 0.86 -20.98 -2.27
CA ASN A 199 2.10 -21.54 -1.73
C ASN A 199 3.00 -20.47 -1.09
N GLU A 200 3.08 -19.27 -1.68
CA GLU A 200 3.81 -18.14 -1.10
C GLU A 200 3.17 -17.67 0.20
N LEU A 201 1.83 -17.60 0.24
CA LEU A 201 1.09 -17.21 1.43
C LEU A 201 1.26 -18.23 2.56
N SER A 202 1.19 -19.53 2.25
CA SER A 202 1.44 -20.59 3.23
C SER A 202 2.87 -20.52 3.79
N ALA A 203 3.87 -20.29 2.93
CA ALA A 203 5.25 -20.12 3.36
C ALA A 203 5.43 -18.92 4.30
N LEU A 204 4.79 -17.78 3.99
CA LEU A 204 4.85 -16.58 4.84
C LEU A 204 4.19 -16.80 6.21
N ARG A 205 3.11 -17.57 6.29
CA ARG A 205 2.41 -17.86 7.55
C ARG A 205 3.15 -18.85 8.45
N ALA A 206 3.99 -19.70 7.88
CA ALA A 206 4.76 -20.70 8.60
C ALA A 206 6.11 -20.17 9.14
N ALA A 207 6.52 -18.96 8.73
CA ALA A 207 7.83 -18.37 8.99
C ALA A 207 7.77 -17.22 10.01
#